data_AF-A0A529P3P6-F1
#
_entry.id   AF-A0A529P3P6-F1
#
_cell.length_a   1.000
_cell.length_b   1.000
_cell.length_c   1.000
_cell.angle_alpha   90.00
_cell.angle_beta   90.00
_cell.angle_gamma   90.00
#
_symmetry.space_group_name_H-M   'P 1'
#
loop_
_entity.id
_entity.type
_entity.pdbx_description
1 polymer ?
#
loop_
_entity_poly.entity_id
_entity_poly.type
_entity_poly.pdbx_seq_one_letter_code
_entity_poly.pdbx_strand_id
1 'polypeptide(L)'
;AGGQSERLANECIEFEAVSWRDYRHGPAKRWKDRPWDAFRFVVQREDEGSVFDAGLISIQTDDQEKKARGEGDSDLCGWEIWDKSSRKVIFIDDNGVVLKKVDDPLGLSDFFPIPAPVQPIELTGRLMPVNPFSIYSRLADELDLTTKRIGVITRHMKVKGWYSGDAGDIANMLAADDTEFVPIGNADIWAANGGLSGAVAFWPVEKFILVLRELYSAREQTKQAIYEITGISDIVRGASQASETATAQNIKTQWGSLRIQKMQRMMERCARDIFVMMAEIIPAKFSHETLQQMTGVQIIPTQQDLTPVQPPPAPPPGAQVPPEQQQQLQQAMQAAQQAEQQRQAKLAKLQSIQQLLTQRLAMMYRIDVESDSTVKADLTRQKAEAAEFMQAAGAY
;
A
#
# COMPACT_ATOMS: atom_id res chain seq x y z
N ALA A 1 -3.42 45.69 20.90
CA ALA A 1 -2.68 44.42 21.09
C ALA A 1 -2.10 44.04 19.74
N GLY A 2 -0.77 44.02 19.62
CA GLY A 2 -0.12 43.60 18.38
C GLY A 2 -0.39 42.11 18.17
N GLY A 3 -1.04 41.75 17.07
CA GLY A 3 -1.22 40.35 16.69
C GLY A 3 0.15 39.69 16.64
N GLN A 4 0.34 38.63 17.41
CA GLN A 4 1.54 37.81 17.30
C GLN A 4 1.63 37.37 15.85
N SER A 5 2.73 37.71 15.18
CA SER A 5 3.00 37.22 13.83
C SER A 5 3.03 35.71 13.90
N GLU A 6 2.06 35.07 13.28
CA GLU A 6 2.04 33.62 13.11
C GLU A 6 3.37 33.22 12.47
N ARG A 7 4.12 32.34 13.15
CA ARG A 7 5.44 31.91 12.70
C ARG A 7 5.36 30.44 12.33
N LEU A 8 5.77 30.13 11.11
CA LEU A 8 5.95 28.77 10.64
C LEU A 8 6.85 28.00 11.61
N ALA A 9 6.28 26.99 12.30
CA ALA A 9 6.99 26.21 13.31
C ALA A 9 7.71 25.00 12.71
N ASN A 10 7.07 24.33 11.75
CA ASN A 10 7.60 23.18 11.04
C ASN A 10 6.87 22.99 9.70
N GLU A 11 7.52 22.32 8.75
CA GLU A 11 6.92 21.86 7.51
C GLU A 11 7.07 20.35 7.42
N CYS A 12 5.96 19.65 7.16
CA CYS A 12 5.95 18.20 6.98
C CYS A 12 5.23 17.82 5.69
N ILE A 13 5.57 16.64 5.19
CA ILE A 13 4.82 15.97 4.12
C ILE A 13 4.28 14.68 4.70
N GLU A 14 3.01 14.42 4.43
CA GLU A 14 2.31 13.23 4.92
C GLU A 14 1.71 12.48 3.74
N PHE A 15 1.71 11.16 3.85
CA PHE A 15 1.08 10.27 2.88
C PHE A 15 -0.04 9.54 3.60
N GLU A 16 -1.25 9.64 3.06
CA GLU A 16 -2.40 8.93 3.56
C GLU A 16 -2.76 7.72 2.70
N ALA A 17 -3.23 6.66 3.34
CA ALA A 17 -3.77 5.50 2.65
C ALA A 17 -5.24 5.75 2.32
N VAL A 18 -5.54 5.95 1.04
CA VAL A 18 -6.91 6.20 0.58
C VAL A 18 -7.64 4.89 0.28
N SER A 19 -8.85 4.75 0.81
CA SER A 19 -9.75 3.65 0.50
C SER A 19 -10.17 3.68 -0.97
N TRP A 20 -10.27 2.51 -1.62
CA TRP A 20 -10.79 2.41 -2.99
C TRP A 20 -12.22 2.95 -3.16
N ARG A 21 -12.98 3.11 -2.07
CA ARG A 21 -14.32 3.72 -2.10
C ARG A 21 -14.27 5.24 -2.23
N ASP A 22 -13.17 5.83 -1.78
CA ASP A 22 -12.95 7.27 -1.64
C ASP A 22 -11.95 7.79 -2.68
N TYR A 23 -11.58 6.95 -3.65
CA TYR A 23 -10.73 7.29 -4.78
C TYR A 23 -11.45 7.02 -6.11
N ARG A 24 -11.32 7.95 -7.05
CA ARG A 24 -11.82 7.81 -8.43
C ARG A 24 -10.79 8.39 -9.40
N HIS A 25 -10.85 7.94 -10.65
CA HIS A 25 -10.09 8.56 -11.72
C HIS A 25 -10.89 8.51 -13.03
N GLY A 26 -10.54 9.40 -13.95
CA GLY A 26 -11.17 9.47 -15.26
C GLY A 26 -10.86 8.24 -16.14
N PRO A 27 -11.70 7.97 -17.14
CA PRO A 27 -11.54 6.81 -18.02
C PRO A 27 -10.22 6.88 -18.81
N ALA A 28 -9.39 5.84 -18.71
CA ALA A 28 -8.15 5.72 -19.46
C ALA A 28 -7.74 4.25 -19.66
N LYS A 29 -6.92 4.01 -20.70
CA LYS A 29 -6.36 2.68 -21.01
C LYS A 29 -5.02 2.41 -20.33
N ARG A 30 -4.30 3.47 -19.94
CA ARG A 30 -3.00 3.42 -19.26
C ARG A 30 -2.98 4.45 -18.14
N TRP A 31 -2.27 4.14 -17.07
CA TRP A 31 -2.24 4.95 -15.85
C TRP A 31 -1.84 6.41 -16.10
N LYS A 32 -0.79 6.62 -16.89
CA LYS A 32 -0.26 7.96 -17.24
C LYS A 32 -1.22 8.85 -18.06
N ASP A 33 -2.19 8.22 -18.74
CA ASP A 33 -3.11 8.89 -19.67
C ASP A 33 -4.43 9.29 -18.98
N ARG A 34 -4.55 9.10 -17.65
CA ARG A 34 -5.76 9.47 -16.91
C ARG A 34 -5.96 10.99 -16.92
N PRO A 35 -7.18 11.48 -17.24
CA PRO A 35 -7.43 12.91 -17.40
C PRO A 35 -7.62 13.63 -16.05
N TRP A 36 -8.09 12.91 -15.03
CA TRP A 36 -8.29 13.44 -13.69
C TRP A 36 -8.23 12.33 -12.64
N ASP A 37 -7.87 12.71 -11.41
CA ASP A 37 -7.95 11.90 -10.19
C ASP A 37 -8.88 12.62 -9.20
N ALA A 38 -9.59 11.88 -8.36
CA ALA A 38 -10.48 12.47 -7.36
C ALA A 38 -10.43 11.71 -6.04
N PHE A 39 -10.41 12.46 -4.94
CA PHE A 39 -10.34 11.98 -3.57
C PHE A 39 -11.54 12.48 -2.79
N ARG A 40 -12.16 11.62 -1.98
CA ARG A 40 -13.29 12.03 -1.15
C ARG A 40 -12.78 12.76 0.08
N PHE A 41 -13.39 13.89 0.40
CA PHE A 41 -13.14 14.61 1.65
C PHE A 41 -14.41 14.68 2.50
N VAL A 42 -14.21 14.88 3.80
CA VAL A 42 -15.26 15.16 4.78
C VAL A 42 -14.77 16.33 5.63
N VAL A 43 -15.56 17.39 5.71
CA VAL A 43 -15.26 18.61 6.49
C VAL A 43 -16.46 18.89 7.41
N GLN A 44 -16.18 19.22 8.66
CA GLN A 44 -17.22 19.65 9.61
C GLN A 44 -17.93 20.89 9.09
N ARG A 45 -19.25 20.98 9.27
CA ARG A 45 -20.05 22.07 8.70
C ARG A 45 -19.55 23.46 9.15
N GLU A 46 -19.15 23.57 10.41
CA GLU A 46 -18.67 24.81 11.03
C GLU A 46 -17.41 25.38 10.37
N ASP A 47 -16.58 24.50 9.78
CA ASP A 47 -15.31 24.87 9.14
C ASP A 47 -15.46 25.25 7.66
N GLU A 48 -16.67 25.13 7.09
CA GLU A 48 -16.90 25.38 5.66
C GLU A 48 -16.42 26.77 5.22
N GLY A 49 -16.71 27.80 6.02
CA GLY A 49 -16.36 29.19 5.72
C GLY A 49 -14.87 29.51 5.87
N SER A 50 -14.10 28.70 6.59
CA SER A 50 -12.65 28.88 6.74
C SER A 50 -11.88 28.16 5.62
N VAL A 51 -12.39 27.03 5.15
CA VAL A 51 -11.72 26.17 4.16
C VAL A 51 -12.06 26.54 2.71
N PHE A 52 -13.32 26.92 2.45
CA PHE A 52 -13.88 27.08 1.11
C PHE A 52 -14.29 28.52 0.77
N ASP A 53 -14.54 28.76 -0.52
CA ASP A 53 -14.91 30.08 -1.05
C ASP A 53 -16.43 30.29 -0.98
N ALA A 54 -16.88 31.02 0.05
CA ALA A 54 -18.28 31.36 0.24
C ALA A 54 -18.89 32.14 -0.95
N GLY A 55 -18.09 32.97 -1.63
CA GLY A 55 -18.53 33.70 -2.82
C GLY A 55 -18.88 32.75 -3.95
N LEU A 56 -18.00 31.79 -4.23
CA LEU A 56 -18.20 30.77 -5.26
C LEU A 56 -19.46 29.93 -5.00
N ILE A 57 -19.67 29.51 -3.76
CA ILE A 57 -20.83 28.73 -3.33
C ILE A 57 -22.13 29.52 -3.53
N SER A 58 -22.14 30.79 -3.12
CA SER A 58 -23.35 31.62 -3.08
C SER A 58 -23.96 31.92 -4.45
N ILE A 59 -23.16 31.86 -5.51
CA ILE A 59 -23.56 32.12 -6.91
C ILE A 59 -24.24 30.88 -7.52
N GLN A 60 -23.94 29.69 -7.00
CA GLN A 60 -24.46 28.41 -7.50
C GLN A 60 -25.70 27.94 -6.75
N THR A 61 -25.98 28.53 -5.59
CA THR A 61 -27.03 28.09 -4.66
C THR A 61 -28.17 29.09 -4.57
N ASP A 62 -29.40 28.59 -4.61
CA ASP A 62 -30.60 29.42 -4.41
C ASP A 62 -30.91 29.65 -2.92
N ASP A 63 -31.94 30.46 -2.62
CA ASP A 63 -32.29 30.80 -1.24
C ASP A 63 -32.81 29.60 -0.42
N GLN A 64 -33.38 28.58 -1.07
CA GLN A 64 -33.81 27.35 -0.39
C GLN A 64 -32.62 26.46 -0.06
N GLU A 65 -31.70 26.30 -1.01
CA GLU A 65 -30.45 25.54 -0.84
C GLU A 65 -29.56 26.17 0.22
N LYS A 66 -29.45 27.51 0.26
CA LYS A 66 -28.72 28.24 1.30
C LYS A 66 -29.29 27.98 2.70
N LYS A 67 -30.62 27.98 2.84
CA LYS A 67 -31.28 27.64 4.11
C LYS A 67 -31.02 26.20 4.50
N ALA A 68 -31.24 25.26 3.58
CA ALA A 68 -31.00 23.84 3.84
C ALA A 68 -29.53 23.55 4.21
N ARG A 69 -28.58 24.25 3.59
CA ARG A 69 -27.15 24.14 3.91
C ARG A 69 -26.80 24.74 5.27
N GLY A 70 -27.44 25.84 5.66
CA GLY A 70 -27.25 26.48 6.97
C GLY A 70 -27.95 25.79 8.14
N GLU A 71 -29.01 25.02 7.88
CA GLU A 71 -29.76 24.25 8.88
C GLU A 71 -29.25 22.81 9.03
N GLY A 72 -28.38 22.34 8.13
CA GLY A 72 -27.85 20.97 8.12
C GLY A 72 -26.71 20.76 9.10
N ASP A 73 -26.92 19.90 10.10
CA ASP A 73 -25.91 19.48 11.09
C ASP A 73 -24.95 18.38 10.56
N SER A 74 -25.17 17.92 9.33
CA SER A 74 -24.34 16.89 8.72
C SER A 74 -23.06 17.46 8.11
N ASP A 75 -21.94 16.76 8.32
CA ASP A 75 -20.65 17.01 7.69
C ASP A 75 -20.76 17.24 6.18
N LEU A 76 -19.98 18.19 5.69
CA LEU A 76 -19.85 18.47 4.27
C LEU A 76 -18.95 17.41 3.63
N CYS A 77 -19.57 16.54 2.83
CA CYS A 77 -18.87 15.55 2.02
C CYS A 77 -18.76 16.01 0.56
N GLY A 78 -17.66 15.64 -0.09
CA GLY A 78 -17.44 15.98 -1.48
C GLY A 78 -16.20 15.32 -2.09
N TRP A 79 -15.81 15.83 -3.25
CA TRP A 79 -14.67 15.34 -4.03
C TRP A 79 -13.68 16.46 -4.30
N GLU A 80 -12.42 16.19 -3.98
CA GLU A 80 -11.26 16.94 -4.41
C GLU A 80 -10.80 16.36 -5.77
N ILE A 81 -11.02 17.11 -6.85
CA ILE A 81 -10.77 16.66 -8.22
C ILE A 81 -9.52 17.35 -8.78
N TRP A 82 -8.52 16.56 -9.10
CA TRP A 82 -7.30 16.96 -9.79
C TRP A 82 -7.51 16.84 -11.31
N ASP A 83 -7.79 17.95 -11.98
CA ASP A 83 -7.93 17.99 -13.45
C ASP A 83 -6.60 18.28 -14.15
N LYS A 84 -6.07 17.28 -14.86
CA LYS A 84 -4.78 17.37 -15.57
C LYS A 84 -4.83 18.35 -16.74
N SER A 85 -5.99 18.52 -17.37
CA SER A 85 -6.13 19.36 -18.56
C SER A 85 -6.02 20.85 -18.23
N SER A 86 -6.68 21.29 -17.15
CA SER A 86 -6.58 22.65 -16.65
C SER A 86 -5.43 22.86 -15.67
N ARG A 87 -4.81 21.78 -15.17
CA ARG A 87 -3.87 21.78 -14.02
C ARG A 87 -4.45 22.51 -12.80
N LYS A 88 -5.70 22.18 -12.44
CA LYS A 88 -6.38 22.75 -11.27
C LYS A 88 -6.93 21.66 -10.37
N VAL A 89 -7.00 21.97 -9.08
CA VAL A 89 -7.70 21.17 -8.09
C VAL A 89 -9.03 21.84 -7.80
N ILE A 90 -10.12 21.10 -8.00
CA ILE A 90 -11.50 21.59 -7.90
C ILE A 90 -12.20 20.81 -6.80
N PHE A 91 -12.67 21.51 -5.77
CA PHE A 91 -13.46 20.92 -4.69
C PHE A 91 -14.92 21.06 -5.05
N ILE A 92 -15.64 19.95 -5.08
CA ILE A 92 -17.10 19.92 -5.29
C ILE A 92 -17.77 19.17 -4.13
N ASP A 93 -18.97 19.57 -3.73
CA ASP A 93 -19.77 18.77 -2.80
C ASP A 93 -20.53 17.64 -3.52
N ASP A 94 -21.17 16.75 -2.74
CA ASP A 94 -21.96 15.64 -3.27
C ASP A 94 -23.16 16.09 -4.14
N ASN A 95 -23.59 17.35 -4.06
CA ASN A 95 -24.64 17.94 -4.90
C ASN A 95 -24.08 18.59 -6.18
N GLY A 96 -22.76 18.64 -6.34
CA GLY A 96 -22.07 19.22 -7.50
C GLY A 96 -21.80 20.72 -7.40
N VAL A 97 -22.00 21.34 -6.23
CA VAL A 97 -21.63 22.74 -6.00
C VAL A 97 -20.12 22.85 -5.89
N VAL A 98 -19.52 23.72 -6.70
CA VAL A 98 -18.07 23.98 -6.60
C VAL A 98 -17.80 24.83 -5.36
N LEU A 99 -16.91 24.36 -4.51
CA LEU A 99 -16.55 24.97 -3.22
C LEU A 99 -15.29 25.83 -3.30
N LYS A 100 -14.30 25.37 -4.07
CA LYS A 100 -12.98 26.01 -4.19
C LYS A 100 -12.27 25.54 -5.45
N LYS A 101 -11.43 26.40 -6.01
CA LYS A 101 -10.51 26.08 -7.11
C LYS A 101 -9.10 26.51 -6.73
N VAL A 102 -8.12 25.64 -6.93
CA VAL A 102 -6.71 25.90 -6.62
C VAL A 102 -5.86 25.58 -7.85
N ASP A 103 -4.98 26.50 -8.25
CA ASP A 103 -4.10 26.31 -9.39
C ASP A 103 -2.84 25.51 -8.99
N ASP A 104 -2.62 24.35 -9.62
CA ASP A 104 -1.46 23.46 -9.47
C ASP A 104 -0.72 23.54 -8.12
N PRO A 105 -1.36 23.12 -7.00
CA PRO A 105 -0.84 23.43 -5.66
C PRO A 105 0.51 22.77 -5.38
N LEU A 106 0.79 21.61 -5.96
CA LEU A 106 2.03 20.87 -5.73
C LEU A 106 3.10 21.13 -6.80
N GLY A 107 2.72 21.50 -8.03
CA GLY A 107 3.69 21.76 -9.08
C GLY A 107 4.41 20.50 -9.60
N LEU A 108 3.91 19.31 -9.30
CA LEU A 108 4.50 18.02 -9.68
C LEU A 108 4.62 17.84 -11.19
N SER A 109 5.60 17.04 -11.61
CA SER A 109 5.83 16.67 -13.01
C SER A 109 4.62 15.96 -13.64
N ASP A 110 4.04 14.96 -12.96
CA ASP A 110 2.81 14.27 -13.42
C ASP A 110 1.52 14.93 -12.90
N PHE A 111 1.60 16.09 -12.24
CA PHE A 111 0.50 16.86 -11.64
C PHE A 111 -0.28 16.16 -10.51
N PHE A 112 -0.49 14.85 -10.59
CA PHE A 112 -1.28 14.08 -9.63
C PHE A 112 -0.54 13.85 -8.31
N PRO A 113 -1.26 13.86 -7.16
CA PRO A 113 -0.69 13.68 -5.82
C PRO A 113 -0.56 12.20 -5.42
N ILE A 114 -0.60 11.27 -6.38
CA ILE A 114 -0.65 9.83 -6.13
C ILE A 114 0.25 9.07 -7.11
N PRO A 115 1.06 8.09 -6.65
CA PRO A 115 1.81 7.22 -7.53
C PRO A 115 0.88 6.19 -8.18
N ALA A 116 1.41 5.35 -9.08
CA ALA A 116 0.63 4.23 -9.62
C ALA A 116 0.26 3.21 -8.53
N PRO A 117 -1.04 2.98 -8.24
CA PRO A 117 -1.49 2.08 -7.20
C PRO A 117 -0.96 0.66 -7.39
N VAL A 118 -0.81 -0.03 -6.27
CA VAL A 118 -0.44 -1.45 -6.28
C VAL A 118 -1.68 -2.27 -6.64
N GLN A 119 -1.74 -2.73 -7.88
CA GLN A 119 -2.79 -3.62 -8.39
C GLN A 119 -2.19 -4.98 -8.80
N PRO A 120 -2.28 -6.04 -7.97
CA PRO A 120 -1.66 -7.34 -8.28
C PRO A 120 -2.09 -7.94 -9.62
N ILE A 121 -3.33 -7.64 -10.03
CA ILE A 121 -3.95 -8.06 -11.28
C ILE A 121 -4.14 -6.83 -12.15
N GLU A 122 -3.42 -6.78 -13.26
CA GLU A 122 -3.52 -5.71 -14.26
C GLU A 122 -4.17 -6.28 -15.53
N LEU A 123 -5.12 -5.53 -16.11
CA LEU A 123 -5.79 -5.89 -17.36
C LEU A 123 -5.39 -4.90 -18.45
N THR A 124 -5.10 -5.40 -19.65
CA THR A 124 -4.75 -4.53 -20.78
C THR A 124 -5.94 -3.63 -21.15
N GLY A 125 -5.73 -2.32 -21.10
CA GLY A 125 -6.75 -1.33 -21.48
C GLY A 125 -7.85 -1.10 -20.44
N ARG A 126 -7.73 -1.65 -19.22
CA ARG A 126 -8.66 -1.42 -18.11
C ARG A 126 -7.88 -1.16 -16.81
N LEU A 127 -8.09 0.01 -16.22
CA LEU A 127 -7.45 0.43 -14.97
C LEU A 127 -8.28 0.12 -13.71
N MET A 128 -9.53 -0.34 -13.90
CA MET A 128 -10.40 -0.69 -12.79
C MET A 128 -9.77 -1.84 -11.97
N PRO A 129 -9.55 -1.65 -10.66
CA PRO A 129 -8.97 -2.67 -9.81
C PRO A 129 -9.78 -3.96 -9.82
N VAL A 130 -9.09 -5.09 -9.83
CA VAL A 130 -9.71 -6.42 -9.68
C VAL A 130 -9.42 -6.92 -8.28
N ASN A 131 -10.47 -7.25 -7.52
CA ASN A 131 -10.30 -7.91 -6.23
C ASN A 131 -9.75 -9.33 -6.45
N PRO A 132 -8.56 -9.69 -5.91
CA PRO A 132 -8.00 -11.03 -6.07
C PRO A 132 -8.92 -12.16 -5.59
N PHE A 133 -9.74 -11.91 -4.56
CA PHE A 133 -10.72 -12.89 -4.07
C PHE A 133 -11.76 -13.25 -5.13
N SER A 134 -12.15 -12.30 -5.98
CA SER A 134 -13.16 -12.54 -7.02
C SER A 134 -12.73 -13.59 -8.05
N ILE A 135 -11.42 -13.87 -8.17
CA ILE A 135 -10.89 -14.88 -9.10
C ILE A 135 -11.24 -16.30 -8.63
N TYR A 136 -11.20 -16.55 -7.32
CA TYR A 136 -11.37 -17.89 -6.74
C TYR A 136 -12.55 -18.00 -5.79
N SER A 137 -13.41 -16.97 -5.70
CA SER A 137 -14.53 -16.93 -4.74
C SER A 137 -15.44 -18.16 -4.86
N ARG A 138 -15.72 -18.61 -6.09
CA ARG A 138 -16.53 -19.81 -6.33
C ARG A 138 -15.90 -21.08 -5.75
N LEU A 139 -14.57 -21.22 -5.85
CA LEU A 139 -13.84 -22.34 -5.26
C LEU A 139 -13.78 -22.23 -3.74
N ALA A 140 -13.70 -21.02 -3.20
CA ALA A 140 -13.78 -20.79 -1.76
C ALA A 140 -15.17 -21.19 -1.21
N ASP A 141 -16.25 -20.82 -1.91
CA ASP A 141 -17.61 -21.22 -1.55
C ASP A 141 -17.79 -22.75 -1.62
N GLU A 142 -17.23 -23.38 -2.64
CA GLU A 142 -17.23 -24.84 -2.79
C GLU A 142 -16.45 -25.54 -1.66
N LEU A 143 -15.30 -24.98 -1.26
CA LEU A 143 -14.50 -25.47 -0.16
C LEU A 143 -15.25 -25.39 1.18
N ASP A 144 -15.92 -24.26 1.44
CA ASP A 144 -16.74 -24.05 2.63
C ASP A 144 -17.94 -25.01 2.65
N LEU A 145 -18.66 -25.15 1.52
CA LEU A 145 -19.78 -26.07 1.39
C LEU A 145 -19.35 -27.52 1.65
N THR A 146 -18.23 -27.95 1.05
CA THR A 146 -17.69 -29.30 1.23
C THR A 146 -17.29 -29.54 2.68
N THR A 147 -16.66 -28.56 3.32
CA THR A 147 -16.28 -28.63 4.74
C THR A 147 -17.50 -28.72 5.66
N LYS A 148 -18.55 -27.94 5.40
CA LYS A 148 -19.83 -28.03 6.12
C LYS A 148 -20.48 -29.41 5.95
N ARG A 149 -20.48 -29.97 4.73
CA ARG A 149 -21.01 -31.31 4.45
C ARG A 149 -20.22 -32.40 5.19
N ILE A 150 -18.90 -32.31 5.24
CA ILE A 150 -18.06 -33.20 6.05
C ILE A 150 -18.53 -33.18 7.51
N GLY A 151 -18.71 -31.98 8.10
CA GLY A 151 -19.20 -31.85 9.48
C GLY A 151 -20.61 -32.42 9.69
N VAL A 152 -21.50 -32.31 8.71
CA VAL A 152 -22.84 -32.93 8.75
C VAL A 152 -22.73 -34.46 8.69
N ILE A 153 -22.02 -35.01 7.71
CA ILE A 153 -21.87 -36.47 7.53
C ILE A 153 -21.20 -37.09 8.76
N THR A 154 -20.14 -36.49 9.28
CA THR A 154 -19.47 -36.95 10.50
C THR A 154 -20.41 -37.00 11.69
N ARG A 155 -21.31 -36.01 11.87
CA ARG A 155 -22.33 -36.03 12.94
C ARG A 155 -23.40 -37.11 12.74
N HIS A 156 -23.67 -37.53 11.51
CA HIS A 156 -24.65 -38.56 11.18
C HIS A 156 -24.07 -39.98 11.12
N MET A 157 -22.74 -40.13 11.22
CA MET A 157 -22.06 -41.42 11.39
C MET A 157 -22.25 -41.97 12.81
N LYS A 158 -23.50 -42.09 13.22
CA LYS A 158 -23.89 -42.66 14.50
C LYS A 158 -24.12 -44.16 14.32
N VAL A 159 -23.58 -44.97 15.21
CA VAL A 159 -23.89 -46.40 15.25
C VAL A 159 -25.29 -46.54 15.86
N LYS A 160 -26.27 -46.82 15.01
CA LYS A 160 -27.65 -47.11 15.43
C LYS A 160 -28.04 -48.48 14.87
N GLY A 161 -28.71 -49.28 15.67
CA GLY A 161 -29.30 -50.54 15.23
C GLY A 161 -30.80 -50.52 15.48
N TRP A 162 -31.57 -51.18 14.62
CA TRP A 162 -32.98 -51.47 14.89
C TRP A 162 -33.26 -52.95 14.69
N TYR A 163 -34.26 -53.42 15.41
CA TYR A 163 -34.96 -54.69 15.18
C TYR A 163 -36.46 -54.42 15.36
N SER A 164 -37.35 -55.21 14.76
CA SER A 164 -38.73 -54.74 14.52
C SER A 164 -39.50 -54.39 15.80
N GLY A 165 -40.07 -53.18 15.80
CA GLY A 165 -41.12 -52.70 16.70
C GLY A 165 -42.17 -51.92 15.90
N ASP A 166 -43.26 -51.50 16.54
CA ASP A 166 -44.33 -50.73 15.87
C ASP A 166 -43.80 -49.37 15.40
N ALA A 167 -44.52 -48.69 14.49
CA ALA A 167 -44.08 -47.45 13.83
C ALA A 167 -43.59 -46.32 14.77
N GLY A 168 -43.97 -46.35 16.06
CA GLY A 168 -43.47 -45.43 17.09
C GLY A 168 -41.99 -45.62 17.47
N ASP A 169 -41.43 -46.82 17.28
CA ASP A 169 -40.07 -47.16 17.70
C ASP A 169 -38.99 -46.58 16.77
N ILE A 170 -39.38 -46.25 15.53
CA ILE A 170 -38.54 -45.54 14.55
C ILE A 170 -38.25 -44.11 15.00
N ALA A 171 -39.23 -43.43 15.62
CA ALA A 171 -39.08 -42.06 16.10
C ALA A 171 -38.13 -41.98 17.30
N ASN A 172 -38.22 -42.94 18.23
CA ASN A 172 -37.33 -43.03 19.39
C ASN A 172 -35.89 -43.34 18.99
N MET A 173 -35.67 -44.17 17.96
CA MET A 173 -34.35 -44.45 17.40
C MET A 173 -33.71 -43.22 16.73
N LEU A 174 -34.50 -42.40 16.01
CA LEU A 174 -34.00 -41.17 15.41
C LEU A 174 -33.52 -40.17 16.46
N ALA A 175 -34.19 -40.14 17.61
CA ALA A 175 -33.85 -39.28 18.76
C ALA A 175 -32.70 -39.82 19.65
N ALA A 176 -32.41 -41.13 19.61
CA ALA A 176 -31.38 -41.77 20.44
C ALA A 176 -29.95 -41.24 20.15
N ASP A 177 -29.14 -41.20 21.20
CA ASP A 177 -27.78 -40.68 21.19
C ASP A 177 -26.73 -41.74 20.76
N ASP A 178 -25.45 -41.34 20.68
CA ASP A 178 -24.38 -42.24 20.23
C ASP A 178 -24.25 -43.43 21.18
N THR A 179 -24.20 -44.65 20.62
CA THR A 179 -24.06 -45.94 21.33
C THR A 179 -25.28 -46.45 22.11
N GLU A 180 -26.43 -45.79 21.98
CA GLU A 180 -27.67 -46.27 22.60
C GLU A 180 -28.36 -47.36 21.77
N PHE A 181 -28.72 -48.44 22.45
CA PHE A 181 -29.57 -49.50 21.92
C PHE A 181 -30.99 -49.32 22.47
N VAL A 182 -31.96 -49.14 21.58
CA VAL A 182 -33.38 -49.03 21.95
C VAL A 182 -33.92 -50.44 22.27
N PRO A 183 -34.57 -50.67 23.44
CA PRO A 183 -35.01 -52.01 23.89
C PRO A 183 -36.30 -52.53 23.20
N ILE A 184 -36.48 -53.87 23.12
CA ILE A 184 -37.75 -54.52 22.66
C ILE A 184 -38.70 -54.88 23.82
N GLY A 185 -39.99 -55.04 23.48
CA GLY A 185 -40.89 -56.03 24.10
C GLY A 185 -41.02 -57.34 23.28
N ASN A 186 -41.26 -58.48 23.96
CA ASN A 186 -41.50 -59.83 23.41
C ASN A 186 -40.32 -60.49 22.64
N ALA A 187 -39.21 -60.73 23.35
CA ALA A 187 -38.01 -61.39 22.83
C ALA A 187 -38.19 -62.89 22.45
N ASP A 188 -39.20 -63.57 22.99
CA ASP A 188 -39.37 -65.02 22.88
C ASP A 188 -39.81 -65.50 21.47
N ILE A 189 -40.46 -64.63 20.69
CA ILE A 189 -40.95 -64.94 19.33
C ILE A 189 -39.76 -65.07 18.33
N TRP A 190 -38.60 -64.54 18.67
CA TRP A 190 -37.46 -64.38 17.76
C TRP A 190 -36.45 -65.52 17.83
N ALA A 191 -36.36 -66.20 18.97
CA ALA A 191 -35.59 -67.45 19.07
C ALA A 191 -36.10 -68.53 18.10
N ALA A 192 -37.36 -68.42 17.66
CA ALA A 192 -38.03 -69.38 16.77
C ALA A 192 -37.81 -69.15 15.26
N ASN A 193 -37.38 -67.95 14.81
CA ASN A 193 -37.36 -67.55 13.39
C ASN A 193 -35.95 -67.33 12.79
N GLY A 194 -34.96 -68.13 13.18
CA GLY A 194 -33.64 -68.11 12.54
C GLY A 194 -32.59 -67.20 13.20
N GLY A 195 -32.87 -66.73 14.41
CA GLY A 195 -31.88 -66.09 15.29
C GLY A 195 -31.68 -64.59 15.09
N LEU A 196 -30.97 -63.96 16.04
CA LEU A 196 -30.79 -62.50 16.13
C LEU A 196 -30.16 -61.85 14.90
N SER A 197 -29.36 -62.58 14.10
CA SER A 197 -28.62 -62.00 12.98
C SER A 197 -29.51 -61.55 11.81
N GLY A 198 -30.74 -62.07 11.67
CA GLY A 198 -31.69 -61.65 10.63
C GLY A 198 -32.71 -60.62 11.09
N ALA A 199 -32.78 -60.37 12.41
CA ALA A 199 -33.73 -59.46 13.04
C ALA A 199 -33.18 -58.05 13.21
N VAL A 200 -31.86 -57.90 13.16
CA VAL A 200 -31.15 -56.63 13.39
C VAL A 200 -30.72 -56.03 12.05
N ALA A 201 -31.22 -54.84 11.74
CA ALA A 201 -30.71 -54.01 10.66
C ALA A 201 -29.89 -52.85 11.24
N PHE A 202 -28.70 -52.68 10.69
CA PHE A 202 -27.77 -51.63 11.12
C PHE A 202 -27.97 -50.37 10.29
N TRP A 203 -27.80 -49.23 10.95
CA TRP A 203 -27.61 -47.96 10.25
C TRP A 203 -26.41 -48.08 9.31
N PRO A 204 -26.53 -47.69 8.03
CA PRO A 204 -25.52 -47.98 7.01
C PRO A 204 -24.31 -47.02 7.12
N VAL A 205 -23.56 -47.13 8.22
CA VAL A 205 -22.37 -46.31 8.52
C VAL A 205 -21.33 -46.44 7.40
N GLU A 206 -21.22 -47.60 6.77
CA GLU A 206 -20.28 -47.86 5.67
C GLU A 206 -20.52 -46.92 4.48
N LYS A 207 -21.78 -46.60 4.17
CA LYS A 207 -22.12 -45.66 3.10
C LYS A 207 -21.70 -44.23 3.45
N PHE A 208 -21.86 -43.84 4.72
CA PHE A 208 -21.38 -42.54 5.19
C PHE A 208 -19.85 -42.44 5.17
N ILE A 209 -19.13 -43.53 5.49
CA ILE A 209 -17.66 -43.60 5.38
C ILE A 209 -17.22 -43.36 3.93
N LEU A 210 -17.87 -44.02 2.97
CA LEU A 210 -17.56 -43.83 1.55
C LEU A 210 -17.78 -42.38 1.12
N VAL A 211 -18.94 -41.79 1.44
CA VAL A 211 -19.23 -40.37 1.14
C VAL A 211 -18.22 -39.44 1.80
N LEU A 212 -17.88 -39.68 3.06
CA LEU A 212 -16.92 -38.88 3.81
C LEU A 212 -15.54 -38.90 3.16
N ARG A 213 -15.09 -40.08 2.70
CA ARG A 213 -13.80 -40.24 1.99
C ARG A 213 -13.78 -39.42 0.70
N GLU A 214 -14.83 -39.50 -0.10
CA GLU A 214 -14.92 -38.73 -1.34
C GLU A 214 -15.01 -37.22 -1.08
N LEU A 215 -15.69 -36.78 -0.01
CA LEU A 215 -15.72 -35.37 0.39
C LEU A 215 -14.36 -34.85 0.84
N TYR A 216 -13.58 -35.65 1.58
CA TYR A 216 -12.19 -35.28 1.91
C TYR A 216 -11.30 -35.18 0.66
N SER A 217 -11.47 -36.09 -0.31
CA SER A 217 -10.75 -36.03 -1.59
C SER A 217 -11.12 -34.78 -2.38
N ALA A 218 -12.43 -34.48 -2.51
CA ALA A 218 -12.92 -33.27 -3.16
C ALA A 218 -12.37 -32.00 -2.49
N ARG A 219 -12.36 -31.95 -1.15
CA ARG A 219 -11.80 -30.82 -0.38
C ARG A 219 -10.34 -30.55 -0.73
N GLU A 220 -9.52 -31.59 -0.84
CA GLU A 220 -8.11 -31.43 -1.22
C GLU A 220 -7.93 -31.03 -2.69
N GLN A 221 -8.76 -31.56 -3.60
CA GLN A 221 -8.79 -31.13 -5.00
C GLN A 221 -9.15 -29.63 -5.14
N THR A 222 -10.15 -29.15 -4.40
CA THR A 222 -10.52 -27.73 -4.38
C THR A 222 -9.38 -26.86 -3.85
N LYS A 223 -8.70 -27.27 -2.78
CA LYS A 223 -7.52 -26.56 -2.26
C LYS A 223 -6.40 -26.49 -3.30
N GLN A 224 -6.14 -27.60 -3.98
CA GLN A 224 -5.14 -27.67 -5.04
C GLN A 224 -5.49 -26.74 -6.22
N ALA A 225 -6.76 -26.72 -6.65
CA ALA A 225 -7.23 -25.81 -7.69
C ALA A 225 -7.07 -24.33 -7.29
N ILE A 226 -7.39 -23.98 -6.04
CA ILE A 226 -7.15 -22.61 -5.53
C ILE A 226 -5.66 -22.29 -5.55
N TYR A 227 -4.80 -23.22 -5.13
CA TYR A 227 -3.35 -23.02 -5.16
C TYR A 227 -2.81 -22.81 -6.58
N GLU A 228 -3.26 -23.58 -7.56
CA GLU A 228 -2.81 -23.45 -8.96
C GLU A 228 -3.22 -22.10 -9.57
N ILE A 229 -4.44 -21.66 -9.29
CA ILE A 229 -4.99 -20.40 -9.78
C ILE A 229 -4.33 -19.21 -9.08
N THR A 230 -4.35 -19.19 -7.76
CA THR A 230 -3.89 -18.02 -6.97
C THR A 230 -2.39 -18.00 -6.77
N GLY A 231 -1.75 -19.16 -6.64
CA GLY A 231 -0.34 -19.32 -6.30
C GLY A 231 -0.03 -19.01 -4.83
N ILE A 232 -1.07 -18.91 -3.99
CA ILE A 232 -0.91 -18.65 -2.56
C ILE A 232 -0.51 -19.96 -1.88
N SER A 233 0.80 -20.13 -1.65
CA SER A 233 1.38 -21.32 -1.01
C SER A 233 0.86 -21.59 0.40
N ASP A 234 0.20 -20.62 1.02
CA ASP A 234 -0.29 -20.72 2.39
C ASP A 234 -1.51 -21.64 2.57
N ILE A 235 -2.20 -21.99 1.48
CA ILE A 235 -3.32 -22.94 1.49
C ILE A 235 -2.85 -24.40 1.51
N VAL A 236 -1.64 -24.66 1.02
CA VAL A 236 -1.06 -26.00 0.85
C VAL A 236 0.18 -26.11 1.75
N ARG A 237 0.01 -25.86 3.05
CA ARG A 237 1.08 -26.07 4.03
C ARG A 237 1.30 -27.57 4.25
N GLY A 238 2.54 -28.05 4.06
CA GLY A 238 2.95 -29.40 4.45
C GLY A 238 2.58 -30.53 3.48
N ALA A 239 2.13 -30.24 2.26
CA ALA A 239 1.89 -31.27 1.24
C ALA A 239 3.20 -31.65 0.53
N SER A 240 4.18 -32.20 1.25
CA SER A 240 5.29 -32.91 0.62
C SER A 240 4.84 -34.35 0.34
N GLN A 241 4.80 -34.75 -0.94
CA GLN A 241 4.74 -36.17 -1.26
C GLN A 241 6.16 -36.74 -1.11
N ALA A 242 6.33 -37.79 -0.30
CA ALA A 242 7.62 -38.43 -0.07
C ALA A 242 8.27 -39.00 -1.36
N SER A 243 7.49 -39.13 -2.43
CA SER A 243 7.92 -39.56 -3.77
C SER A 243 8.36 -38.42 -4.70
N GLU A 244 8.19 -37.15 -4.33
CA GLU A 244 8.65 -36.03 -5.17
C GLU A 244 10.16 -35.85 -5.05
N THR A 245 10.85 -35.80 -6.19
CA THR A 245 12.29 -35.55 -6.24
C THR A 245 12.62 -34.16 -5.70
N ALA A 246 13.79 -34.00 -5.06
CA ALA A 246 14.24 -32.71 -4.53
C ALA A 246 14.20 -31.60 -5.59
N THR A 247 14.45 -31.93 -6.85
CA THR A 247 14.34 -31.00 -7.99
C THR A 247 12.91 -30.53 -8.23
N ALA A 248 11.91 -31.42 -8.17
CA ALA A 248 10.50 -31.05 -8.33
C ALA A 248 10.00 -30.15 -7.18
N GLN A 249 10.46 -30.41 -5.95
CA GLN A 249 10.18 -29.55 -4.79
C GLN A 249 10.83 -28.16 -4.91
N ASN A 250 12.07 -28.11 -5.39
CA ASN A 250 12.77 -26.85 -5.64
C ASN A 250 12.07 -26.03 -6.72
N ILE A 251 11.61 -26.68 -7.81
CA ILE A 251 10.86 -26.03 -8.88
C ILE A 251 9.55 -25.43 -8.32
N LYS A 252 8.73 -26.18 -7.58
CA LYS A 252 7.48 -25.65 -6.98
C LYS A 252 7.72 -24.46 -6.06
N THR A 253 8.78 -24.53 -5.25
CA THR A 253 9.21 -23.42 -4.37
C THR A 253 9.58 -22.17 -5.18
N GLN A 254 10.26 -22.34 -6.32
CA GLN A 254 10.61 -21.25 -7.24
C GLN A 254 9.38 -20.63 -7.93
N TRP A 255 8.38 -21.42 -8.36
CA TRP A 255 7.17 -20.87 -8.99
C TRP A 255 6.28 -20.10 -8.01
N GLY A 256 6.20 -20.56 -6.75
CA GLY A 256 5.51 -19.83 -5.67
C GLY A 256 6.19 -18.50 -5.33
N SER A 257 7.53 -18.43 -5.39
CA SER A 257 8.27 -17.20 -5.10
C SER A 257 8.17 -16.15 -6.21
N LEU A 258 8.08 -16.54 -7.49
CA LEU A 258 7.95 -15.60 -8.62
C LEU A 258 6.71 -14.69 -8.54
N ARG A 259 5.56 -15.23 -8.12
CA ARG A 259 4.32 -14.43 -7.98
C ARG A 259 4.41 -13.44 -6.83
N ILE A 260 5.03 -13.86 -5.72
CA ILE A 260 5.30 -12.98 -4.57
C ILE A 260 6.30 -11.89 -4.97
N GLN A 261 7.36 -12.23 -5.70
CA GLN A 261 8.35 -11.27 -6.21
C GLN A 261 7.71 -10.20 -7.09
N LYS A 262 6.73 -10.55 -7.94
CA LYS A 262 5.99 -9.55 -8.72
C LYS A 262 5.30 -8.54 -7.80
N MET A 263 4.59 -9.01 -6.76
CA MET A 263 3.93 -8.12 -5.80
C MET A 263 4.94 -7.28 -5.01
N GLN A 264 6.08 -7.84 -4.62
CA GLN A 264 7.17 -7.11 -3.97
C GLN A 264 7.70 -5.99 -4.87
N ARG A 265 8.00 -6.27 -6.14
CA ARG A 265 8.44 -5.25 -7.10
C ARG A 265 7.42 -4.14 -7.31
N MET A 266 6.13 -4.44 -7.23
CA MET A 266 5.08 -3.42 -7.31
C MET A 266 5.06 -2.53 -6.06
N MET A 267 5.34 -3.09 -4.88
CA MET A 267 5.50 -2.33 -3.65
C MET A 267 6.76 -1.47 -3.69
N GLU A 268 7.90 -2.03 -4.13
CA GLU A 268 9.17 -1.32 -4.33
C GLU A 268 8.97 -0.13 -5.30
N ARG A 269 8.27 -0.35 -6.42
CA ARG A 269 7.88 0.71 -7.37
C ARG A 269 7.07 1.81 -6.68
N CYS A 270 6.02 1.44 -5.93
CA CYS A 270 5.17 2.40 -5.24
C CYS A 270 5.96 3.25 -4.24
N ALA A 271 6.78 2.60 -3.39
CA ALA A 271 7.63 3.28 -2.43
C ALA A 271 8.64 4.22 -3.10
N ARG A 272 9.29 3.76 -4.18
CA ARG A 272 10.18 4.59 -4.98
C ARG A 272 9.47 5.83 -5.52
N ASP A 273 8.29 5.65 -6.13
CA ASP A 273 7.54 6.75 -6.73
C ASP A 273 7.07 7.77 -5.65
N ILE A 274 6.76 7.31 -4.43
CA ILE A 274 6.53 8.16 -3.24
C ILE A 274 7.75 9.04 -2.95
N PHE A 275 8.94 8.45 -2.86
CA PHE A 275 10.16 9.22 -2.61
C PHE A 275 10.50 10.19 -3.73
N VAL A 276 10.20 9.84 -5.00
CA VAL A 276 10.36 10.78 -6.12
C VAL A 276 9.45 11.99 -5.94
N MET A 277 8.19 11.79 -5.56
CA MET A 277 7.28 12.93 -5.27
C MET A 277 7.77 13.75 -4.07
N MET A 278 8.26 13.12 -2.99
CA MET A 278 8.88 13.86 -1.87
C MET A 278 10.02 14.74 -2.36
N ALA A 279 10.88 14.21 -3.23
CA ALA A 279 12.03 14.91 -3.76
C ALA A 279 11.64 16.06 -4.70
N GLU A 280 10.47 16.03 -5.35
CA GLU A 280 9.91 17.17 -6.08
C GLU A 280 9.26 18.22 -5.15
N ILE A 281 8.51 17.78 -4.14
CA ILE A 281 7.70 18.67 -3.28
C ILE A 281 8.56 19.41 -2.26
N ILE A 282 9.42 18.69 -1.53
CA ILE A 282 10.19 19.25 -0.40
C ILE A 282 11.02 20.48 -0.84
N PRO A 283 11.90 20.41 -1.86
CA PRO A 283 12.72 21.57 -2.23
C PRO A 283 11.90 22.70 -2.88
N ALA A 284 10.75 22.40 -3.49
CA ALA A 284 9.92 23.39 -4.16
C ALA A 284 8.94 24.11 -3.21
N LYS A 285 8.55 23.48 -2.10
CA LYS A 285 7.50 23.99 -1.20
C LYS A 285 8.01 24.37 0.18
N PHE A 286 9.08 23.75 0.67
CA PHE A 286 9.58 24.04 2.01
C PHE A 286 10.41 25.32 2.01
N SER A 287 10.33 26.07 3.10
CA SER A 287 11.20 27.24 3.31
C SER A 287 12.67 26.84 3.43
N HIS A 288 13.57 27.71 2.98
CA HIS A 288 15.01 27.49 3.07
C HIS A 288 15.47 27.35 4.54
N GLU A 289 14.79 28.03 5.46
CA GLU A 289 15.03 27.97 6.90
C GLU A 289 14.78 26.55 7.41
N THR A 290 13.64 25.96 7.07
CA THR A 290 13.31 24.58 7.43
C THR A 290 14.28 23.59 6.79
N LEU A 291 14.59 23.73 5.50
CA LEU A 291 15.54 22.84 4.80
C LEU A 291 16.93 22.86 5.45
N GLN A 292 17.42 24.04 5.84
CA GLN A 292 18.70 24.17 6.54
C GLN A 292 18.65 23.51 7.93
N GLN A 293 17.55 23.66 8.67
CA GLN A 293 17.37 23.00 9.98
C GLN A 293 17.27 21.47 9.85
N MET A 294 16.55 20.97 8.85
CA MET A 294 16.37 19.53 8.61
C MET A 294 17.68 18.85 8.18
N THR A 295 18.46 19.49 7.32
CA THR A 295 19.67 18.88 6.73
C THR A 295 20.96 19.21 7.48
N GLY A 296 20.96 20.28 8.29
CA GLY A 296 22.17 20.83 8.89
C GLY A 296 23.13 21.50 7.88
N VAL A 297 22.75 21.60 6.60
CA VAL A 297 23.55 22.21 5.54
C VAL A 297 23.24 23.70 5.46
N GLN A 298 24.29 24.54 5.40
CA GLN A 298 24.10 25.98 5.22
C GLN A 298 23.55 26.27 3.82
N ILE A 299 22.32 26.78 3.76
CA ILE A 299 21.63 27.18 2.52
C ILE A 299 21.36 28.70 2.54
N ILE A 300 21.23 29.29 3.73
CA ILE A 300 21.02 30.72 3.94
C ILE A 300 22.35 31.41 4.27
N PRO A 301 22.67 32.56 3.62
CA PRO A 301 23.80 33.38 4.02
C PRO A 301 23.69 33.83 5.47
N THR A 302 24.77 33.66 6.24
CA THR A 302 24.84 34.23 7.60
C THR A 302 25.14 35.73 7.55
N GLN A 303 24.96 36.43 8.68
CA GLN A 303 25.38 37.82 8.84
C GLN A 303 26.86 38.03 8.44
N GLN A 304 27.74 37.11 8.78
CA GLN A 304 29.16 37.16 8.38
C GLN A 304 29.34 37.08 6.86
N ASP A 305 28.53 36.26 6.18
CA ASP A 305 28.58 36.13 4.72
C ASP A 305 28.07 37.39 4.01
N LEU A 306 27.22 38.18 4.66
CA LEU A 306 26.68 39.44 4.13
C LEU A 306 27.56 40.65 4.43
N THR A 307 28.48 40.55 5.40
CA THR A 307 29.30 41.67 5.82
C THR A 307 30.55 41.77 4.95
N PRO A 308 30.82 42.92 4.28
CA PRO A 308 32.03 43.08 3.49
C PRO A 308 33.31 43.05 4.30
N VAL A 309 34.36 42.40 3.77
CA VAL A 309 35.68 42.44 4.39
C VAL A 309 36.27 43.82 4.14
N GLN A 310 36.43 44.63 5.19
CA GLN A 310 37.00 45.96 5.04
C GLN A 310 38.51 45.88 4.80
N PRO A 311 39.04 46.57 3.77
CA PRO A 311 40.49 46.64 3.58
C PRO A 311 41.17 47.42 4.72
N PRO A 312 42.46 47.17 4.98
CA PRO A 312 43.21 47.91 6.01
C PRO A 312 43.15 49.43 5.77
N PRO A 313 43.08 50.26 6.83
CA PRO A 313 43.07 51.72 6.70
C PRO A 313 44.30 52.20 5.93
N ALA A 314 44.09 53.12 4.97
CA ALA A 314 45.20 53.76 4.27
C ALA A 314 46.01 54.63 5.27
N PRO A 315 47.36 54.62 5.21
CA PRO A 315 48.17 55.46 6.09
C PRO A 315 47.85 56.95 5.87
N PRO A 316 47.92 57.80 6.92
CA PRO A 316 47.67 59.23 6.81
C PRO A 316 48.58 59.89 5.76
N PRO A 317 48.05 60.82 4.95
CA PRO A 317 48.87 61.56 3.99
C PRO A 317 50.03 62.28 4.71
N GLY A 318 51.27 61.92 4.42
CA GLY A 318 52.47 62.56 4.97
C GLY A 318 53.19 61.82 6.12
N ALA A 319 52.71 60.65 6.54
CA ALA A 319 53.44 59.82 7.50
C ALA A 319 54.56 59.00 6.80
N GLN A 320 55.81 59.15 7.23
CA GLN A 320 56.91 58.26 6.84
C GLN A 320 56.71 56.90 7.51
N VAL A 321 56.08 55.98 6.79
CA VAL A 321 55.88 54.59 7.24
C VAL A 321 57.18 53.81 7.06
N PRO A 322 57.68 53.10 8.09
CA PRO A 322 58.84 52.20 7.96
C PRO A 322 58.66 51.18 6.83
N PRO A 323 59.73 50.77 6.12
CA PRO A 323 59.66 49.80 5.03
C PRO A 323 59.02 48.46 5.42
N GLU A 324 59.25 48.00 6.66
CA GLU A 324 58.63 46.79 7.21
C GLU A 324 57.10 46.91 7.33
N GLN A 325 56.62 48.08 7.75
CA GLN A 325 55.18 48.35 7.88
C GLN A 325 54.49 48.45 6.51
N GLN A 326 55.22 48.92 5.49
CA GLN A 326 54.73 49.00 4.12
C GLN A 326 54.52 47.61 3.50
N GLN A 327 55.43 46.67 3.79
CA GLN A 327 55.32 45.27 3.34
C GLN A 327 54.18 44.52 4.04
N GLN A 328 53.99 44.77 5.34
CA GLN A 328 52.91 44.19 6.14
C GLN A 328 51.52 44.69 5.71
N LEU A 329 51.40 45.98 5.37
CA LEU A 329 50.17 46.56 4.82
C LEU A 329 49.80 45.95 3.46
N GLN A 330 50.80 45.67 2.62
CA GLN A 330 50.59 45.07 1.30
C GLN A 330 50.13 43.60 1.40
N GLN A 331 50.69 42.82 2.33
CA GLN A 331 50.21 41.46 2.63
C GLN A 331 48.79 41.47 3.21
N ALA A 332 48.49 42.38 4.14
CA ALA A 332 47.15 42.51 4.72
C ALA A 332 46.10 42.90 3.66
N MET A 333 46.47 43.76 2.70
CA MET A 333 45.61 44.13 1.58
C MET A 333 45.32 42.95 0.64
N GLN A 334 46.34 42.14 0.31
CA GLN A 334 46.14 40.92 -0.48
C GLN A 334 45.26 39.88 0.25
N ALA A 335 45.49 39.68 1.55
CA ALA A 335 44.68 38.76 2.36
C ALA A 335 43.21 39.22 2.43
N ALA A 336 42.95 40.51 2.62
CA ALA A 336 41.61 41.06 2.63
C ALA A 336 40.90 40.90 1.27
N GLN A 337 41.61 41.13 0.16
CA GLN A 337 41.07 40.90 -1.19
C GLN A 337 40.73 39.42 -1.44
N GLN A 338 41.60 38.49 -1.02
CA GLN A 338 41.34 37.06 -1.15
C GLN A 338 40.13 36.62 -0.30
N ALA A 339 40.02 37.11 0.93
CA ALA A 339 38.89 36.84 1.81
C ALA A 339 37.56 37.38 1.23
N GLU A 340 37.58 38.59 0.66
CA GLU A 340 36.44 39.20 -0.03
C GLU A 340 36.00 38.37 -1.25
N GLN A 341 36.94 37.91 -2.07
CA GLN A 341 36.66 37.02 -3.21
C GLN A 341 36.05 35.69 -2.77
N GLN A 342 36.58 35.07 -1.72
CA GLN A 342 36.02 33.83 -1.16
C GLN A 342 34.60 34.03 -0.64
N ARG A 343 34.32 35.15 0.03
CA ARG A 343 32.97 35.50 0.49
C ARG A 343 32.01 35.70 -0.67
N GLN A 344 32.41 36.44 -1.71
CA GLN A 344 31.59 36.63 -2.91
C GLN A 344 31.29 35.29 -3.61
N ALA A 345 32.30 34.42 -3.75
CA ALA A 345 32.12 33.08 -4.32
C ALA A 345 31.17 32.22 -3.47
N LYS A 346 31.27 32.29 -2.12
CA LYS A 346 30.36 31.60 -1.22
C LYS A 346 28.91 32.10 -1.34
N LEU A 347 28.71 33.42 -1.36
CA LEU A 347 27.39 34.03 -1.57
C LEU A 347 26.77 33.60 -2.90
N ALA A 348 27.54 33.67 -3.99
CA ALA A 348 27.09 33.24 -5.31
C ALA A 348 26.71 31.75 -5.33
N LYS A 349 27.46 30.89 -4.63
CA LYS A 349 27.14 29.47 -4.46
C LYS A 349 25.85 29.25 -3.67
N LEU A 350 25.63 29.99 -2.57
CA LEU A 350 24.39 29.86 -1.80
C LEU A 350 23.17 30.30 -2.62
N GLN A 351 23.29 31.40 -3.37
CA GLN A 351 22.23 31.86 -4.29
C GLN A 351 21.95 30.83 -5.39
N SER A 352 22.98 30.21 -5.97
CA SER A 352 22.78 29.17 -7.00
C SER A 352 22.14 27.91 -6.44
N ILE A 353 22.44 27.52 -5.19
CA ILE A 353 21.76 26.41 -4.50
C ILE A 353 20.26 26.73 -4.33
N GLN A 354 19.93 27.92 -3.83
CA GLN A 354 18.53 28.35 -3.64
C GLN A 354 17.74 28.35 -4.95
N GLN A 355 18.36 28.83 -6.04
CA GLN A 355 17.76 28.77 -7.38
C GLN A 355 17.62 27.33 -7.87
N LEU A 356 18.60 26.46 -7.61
CA LEU A 356 18.54 25.05 -8.03
C LEU A 356 17.40 24.30 -7.33
N LEU A 357 17.20 24.53 -6.03
CA LEU A 357 16.13 23.89 -5.24
C LEU A 357 14.73 24.27 -5.73
N THR A 358 14.58 25.49 -6.24
CA THR A 358 13.29 26.02 -6.74
C THR A 358 13.09 25.80 -8.24
N GLN A 359 14.13 25.39 -8.97
CA GLN A 359 14.03 25.11 -10.39
C GLN A 359 13.29 23.78 -10.62
N ARG A 360 12.33 23.84 -11.55
CA ARG A 360 11.65 22.68 -12.16
C ARG A 360 12.59 21.96 -13.13
N LEU A 361 13.84 21.70 -12.73
CA LEU A 361 14.68 20.77 -13.45
C LEU A 361 13.91 19.45 -13.49
N ALA A 362 13.88 18.79 -14.65
CA ALA A 362 13.43 17.41 -14.76
C ALA A 362 14.42 16.53 -13.99
N MET A 363 14.41 16.64 -12.66
CA MET A 363 15.18 15.85 -11.73
C MET A 363 14.62 14.45 -11.86
N MET A 364 15.16 13.70 -12.82
CA MET A 364 14.99 12.26 -12.89
C MET A 364 15.75 11.69 -11.70
N TYR A 365 15.12 11.77 -10.53
CA TYR A 365 15.63 11.12 -9.33
C TYR A 365 15.71 9.63 -9.62
N ARG A 366 16.93 9.10 -9.61
CA ARG A 366 17.15 7.67 -9.65
C ARG A 366 17.17 7.16 -8.22
N ILE A 367 15.99 6.79 -7.74
CA ILE A 367 15.82 6.15 -6.45
C ILE A 367 15.72 4.65 -6.69
N ASP A 368 16.51 3.88 -5.96
CA ASP A 368 16.41 2.43 -5.94
C ASP A 368 15.91 1.99 -4.57
N VAL A 369 14.96 1.07 -4.55
CA VAL A 369 14.35 0.54 -3.32
C VAL A 369 14.51 -0.96 -3.38
N GLU A 370 15.43 -1.47 -2.57
CA GLU A 370 15.69 -2.90 -2.44
C GLU A 370 15.08 -3.44 -1.15
N SER A 371 14.46 -4.62 -1.23
CA SER A 371 14.00 -5.36 -0.06
C SER A 371 15.02 -6.44 0.33
N ASP A 372 15.14 -6.74 1.62
CA ASP A 372 16.06 -7.78 2.13
C ASP A 372 15.86 -9.15 1.46
N SER A 373 14.64 -9.43 0.98
CA SER A 373 14.29 -10.63 0.23
C SER A 373 14.80 -10.64 -1.22
N THR A 374 14.84 -9.49 -1.90
CA THR A 374 15.38 -9.39 -3.27
C THR A 374 16.91 -9.49 -3.25
N VAL A 375 17.56 -8.85 -2.27
CA VAL A 375 19.01 -8.95 -2.05
C VAL A 375 19.45 -10.40 -1.78
N LYS A 376 18.73 -11.14 -0.92
CA LYS A 376 19.04 -12.55 -0.63
C LYS A 376 18.85 -13.45 -1.85
N ALA A 377 17.78 -13.26 -2.63
CA ALA A 377 17.53 -14.05 -3.82
C ALA A 377 18.63 -13.86 -4.87
N ASP A 378 19.05 -12.61 -5.10
CA ASP A 378 20.14 -12.30 -6.02
C ASP A 378 21.50 -12.79 -5.51
N LEU A 379 21.80 -12.66 -4.21
CA LEU A 379 22.99 -13.24 -3.59
C LEU A 379 23.04 -14.76 -3.72
N THR A 380 21.91 -15.44 -3.53
CA THR A 380 21.83 -16.91 -3.69
C THR A 380 22.03 -17.31 -5.16
N ARG A 381 21.45 -16.56 -6.10
CA ARG A 381 21.64 -16.82 -7.54
C ARG A 381 23.10 -16.61 -7.96
N GLN A 382 23.71 -15.51 -7.53
CA GLN A 382 25.13 -15.23 -7.79
C GLN A 382 26.05 -16.30 -7.18
N LYS A 383 25.75 -16.78 -5.96
CA LYS A 383 26.50 -17.87 -5.35
C LYS A 383 26.36 -19.19 -6.14
N ALA A 384 25.17 -19.49 -6.64
CA ALA A 384 24.93 -20.67 -7.46
C ALA A 384 25.66 -20.58 -8.82
N GLU A 385 25.54 -19.45 -9.52
CA GLU A 385 26.24 -19.18 -10.78
C GLU A 385 27.77 -19.23 -10.59
N ALA A 386 28.29 -18.67 -9.48
CA ALA A 386 29.71 -18.74 -9.15
C ALA A 386 30.18 -20.16 -8.82
N ALA A 387 29.34 -20.97 -8.16
CA ALA A 387 29.64 -22.36 -7.86
C ALA A 387 29.62 -23.24 -9.13
N GLU A 388 28.66 -23.04 -10.03
CA GLU A 388 28.63 -23.69 -11.35
C GLU A 388 29.85 -23.30 -12.19
N PHE A 389 30.22 -22.01 -12.20
CA PHE A 389 31.41 -21.55 -12.88
C PHE A 389 32.70 -22.18 -12.32
N MET A 390 32.83 -22.25 -10.99
CA MET A 390 33.98 -22.92 -10.35
C MET A 390 34.02 -24.43 -10.63
N GLN A 391 32.88 -25.10 -10.67
CA GLN A 391 32.82 -26.53 -11.06
C GLN A 391 33.18 -26.74 -12.52
N ALA A 392 32.66 -25.90 -13.43
CA ALA A 392 32.98 -25.98 -14.85
C ALA A 392 34.46 -25.66 -15.13
N ALA A 393 35.04 -24.70 -14.40
CA ALA A 393 36.45 -24.36 -14.49
C ALA A 393 37.38 -25.42 -13.87
N GLY A 394 36.91 -26.18 -12.88
CA GLY A 394 37.66 -27.31 -12.30
C GLY A 394 37.53 -28.63 -13.09
N ALA A 395 36.64 -28.67 -14.09
CA ALA A 395 36.46 -29.81 -15.00
C ALA A 395 37.25 -29.67 -16.31
N TYR A 396 37.89 -28.52 -16.54
CA TYR A 396 38.92 -28.27 -17.54
C TYR A 396 40.30 -28.31 -16.87
#